data_AF-A0A2D8S260-F1
#
_entry.id   AF-A0A2D8S260-F1
#
_cell.length_a   1.000
_cell.length_b   1.000
_cell.length_c   1.000
_cell.angle_alpha   90.00
_cell.angle_beta   90.00
_cell.angle_gamma   90.00
#
_symmetry.space_group_name_H-M   'P 1'
#
loop_
_entity.id
_entity.type
_entity.pdbx_description
1 polymer ?
#
loop_
_entity_poly.entity_id
_entity_poly.type
_entity_poly.pdbx_seq_one_letter_code
_entity_poly.pdbx_strand_id
1 'polypeptide(L)'
;MAKKPKIAIVGRPNVGKSTLFNKLSGKRASIVDQVEGVTRDRVYSSAEWLSQEFNIIDTGGYVSSNEDIFNEKIKVQISAALEECNGIIFLVDGKDGLNPNDQFLSKIIRKSGKKFVVGVNKCDTPEHNIRKDQFFDMGFENPIPISALNGAGVGDMLDNLFELIDFSMISQSNDNTDCSIAIVGMPNVGKSSLLNSLIQREQAIVSDIAGTTRDSVDTIIKWHGKNIKIIDTAGLRKKSKVDTDIEFYSSLRAMDSLLRSDLVLLVVDAEKGFTKQEKTIAKEVIKKGKRMVILVNKWDLASGTNVSAELYKEDMYAEFKDLQHYPILFVSALTKRRVSNVLEKAWETFTKQKEKLSTKDLNVWIEKAVKNYPPPATQGKSIKIKFVEQVQQSPPIFALFSNYPKLISIQYLRYLHNQLRESFDLKGITIKFSLRKG
;
A
#
# COMPACT_ATOMS: atom_id res chain seq x y z
N MET A 1 -13.04 -5.00 -8.42
CA MET A 1 -12.14 -6.07 -8.91
C MET A 1 -12.05 -7.10 -7.81
N ALA A 2 -12.19 -8.39 -8.15
CA ALA A 2 -11.97 -9.45 -7.18
C ALA A 2 -10.58 -9.29 -6.55
N LYS A 3 -10.52 -9.31 -5.22
CA LYS A 3 -9.27 -9.11 -4.49
C LYS A 3 -8.39 -10.33 -4.74
N LYS A 4 -7.24 -10.16 -5.38
CA LYS A 4 -6.30 -11.28 -5.56
C LYS A 4 -5.82 -11.76 -4.19
N PRO A 5 -5.79 -13.08 -3.94
CA PRO A 5 -5.26 -13.62 -2.70
C PRO A 5 -3.82 -13.16 -2.48
N LYS A 6 -3.45 -12.96 -1.22
CA LYS A 6 -2.11 -12.52 -0.82
C LYS A 6 -1.42 -13.62 -0.03
N ILE A 7 -0.21 -14.01 -0.43
CA ILE A 7 0.59 -15.03 0.24
C ILE A 7 1.88 -14.40 0.73
N ALA A 8 2.15 -14.51 2.03
CA ALA A 8 3.37 -13.97 2.64
C ALA A 8 4.45 -15.06 2.76
N ILE A 9 5.68 -14.74 2.36
CA ILE A 9 6.85 -15.59 2.63
C ILE A 9 7.50 -15.08 3.92
N VAL A 10 7.44 -15.89 4.98
CA VAL A 10 7.93 -15.55 6.33
C VAL A 10 9.03 -16.52 6.72
N GLY A 11 10.07 -16.04 7.40
CA GLY A 11 11.19 -16.87 7.85
C GLY A 11 12.37 -16.02 8.27
N ARG A 12 13.29 -16.57 9.07
CA ARG A 12 14.47 -15.83 9.54
C ARG A 12 15.41 -15.42 8.37
N PRO A 13 16.45 -14.61 8.61
CA PRO A 13 17.39 -14.20 7.57
C PRO A 13 18.08 -15.41 6.93
N ASN A 14 18.46 -15.30 5.65
CA ASN A 14 19.28 -16.29 4.93
C ASN A 14 18.68 -17.69 4.72
N VAL A 15 17.40 -17.93 5.08
CA VAL A 15 16.68 -19.17 4.75
C VAL A 15 16.28 -19.29 3.28
N GLY A 16 16.52 -18.27 2.45
CA GLY A 16 16.25 -18.27 1.01
C GLY A 16 14.89 -17.71 0.58
N LYS A 17 14.28 -16.83 1.39
CA LYS A 17 13.00 -16.16 1.07
C LYS A 17 13.01 -15.44 -0.27
N SER A 18 14.02 -14.60 -0.52
CA SER A 18 14.10 -13.84 -1.77
C SER A 18 14.38 -14.72 -2.98
N THR A 19 15.09 -15.85 -2.79
CA THR A 19 15.25 -16.87 -3.84
C THR A 19 13.91 -17.49 -4.22
N LEU A 20 13.11 -17.88 -3.22
CA LEU A 20 11.76 -18.42 -3.45
C LEU A 20 10.83 -17.37 -4.07
N PHE A 21 10.86 -16.14 -3.56
CA PHE A 21 10.11 -15.02 -4.10
C PHE A 21 10.37 -14.81 -5.60
N ASN A 22 11.64 -14.77 -6.00
CA ASN A 22 12.04 -14.61 -7.39
C ASN A 22 11.59 -15.80 -8.25
N LYS A 23 11.69 -17.02 -7.72
CA LYS A 23 11.25 -18.25 -8.41
C LYS A 23 9.75 -18.20 -8.71
N LEU A 24 8.94 -17.82 -7.72
CA LEU A 24 7.48 -17.74 -7.85
C LEU A 24 7.02 -16.57 -8.73
N SER A 25 7.79 -15.48 -8.76
CA SER A 25 7.54 -14.32 -9.62
C SER A 25 7.84 -14.58 -11.12
N GLY A 26 8.55 -15.68 -11.42
CA GLY A 26 9.35 -15.85 -12.64
C GLY A 26 8.63 -16.21 -13.94
N LYS A 27 7.29 -16.21 -14.04
CA LYS A 27 6.59 -16.43 -15.33
C LYS A 27 5.99 -15.16 -15.96
N ARG A 28 5.91 -14.06 -15.21
CA ARG A 28 5.58 -12.71 -15.72
C ARG A 28 6.40 -11.64 -14.98
N ALA A 29 7.70 -11.87 -14.82
CA ALA A 29 8.61 -10.91 -14.20
C ALA A 29 8.92 -9.73 -15.14
N SER A 30 7.93 -8.88 -15.39
CA SER A 30 8.21 -7.45 -15.53
C SER A 30 7.79 -6.82 -14.20
N ILE A 31 8.66 -5.99 -13.62
CA ILE A 31 8.54 -5.34 -12.29
C ILE A 31 9.18 -6.13 -11.14
N VAL A 32 10.49 -6.01 -11.05
CA VAL A 32 11.15 -5.96 -9.74
C VAL A 32 11.41 -4.48 -9.47
N ASP A 33 10.74 -3.91 -8.47
CA ASP A 33 11.06 -2.59 -7.96
C ASP A 33 12.39 -2.67 -7.20
N GLN A 34 13.46 -2.17 -7.81
CA GLN A 34 14.67 -1.77 -7.09
C GLN A 34 14.92 -0.29 -7.37
N VAL A 35 14.46 0.56 -6.46
CA VAL A 35 14.98 1.92 -6.33
C VAL A 35 16.01 1.88 -5.22
N GLU A 36 17.30 1.93 -5.58
CA GLU A 36 18.38 2.17 -4.64
C GLU A 36 18.13 3.53 -3.95
N GLY A 37 18.00 3.51 -2.62
CA GLY A 37 18.06 4.74 -1.81
C GLY A 37 16.94 5.02 -0.81
N VAL A 38 15.98 4.10 -0.55
CA VAL A 38 14.98 4.35 0.51
C VAL A 38 14.57 3.05 1.22
N THR A 39 14.85 3.00 2.53
CA THR A 39 14.31 2.11 3.58
C THR A 39 13.57 0.82 3.16
N ARG A 40 14.11 -0.34 3.59
CA ARG A 40 13.56 -1.72 3.58
C ARG A 40 12.02 -1.83 3.64
N ASP A 41 11.35 -1.66 2.50
CA ASP A 41 9.89 -1.85 2.35
C ASP A 41 9.62 -3.19 1.61
N ARG A 42 8.55 -3.89 2.02
CA ARG A 42 8.16 -5.23 1.54
C ARG A 42 7.97 -5.26 0.02
N VAL A 43 8.46 -6.32 -0.63
CA VAL A 43 8.40 -6.48 -2.09
C VAL A 43 7.17 -7.30 -2.45
N TYR A 44 6.38 -6.78 -3.40
CA TYR A 44 5.19 -7.44 -3.93
C TYR A 44 5.46 -7.93 -5.35
N SER A 45 4.94 -9.09 -5.70
CA SER A 45 4.95 -9.61 -7.07
C SER A 45 3.73 -10.46 -7.33
N SER A 46 3.25 -10.49 -8.58
CA SER A 46 2.16 -11.39 -8.98
C SER A 46 2.71 -12.75 -9.39
N ALA A 47 2.01 -13.80 -9.00
CA ALA A 47 2.30 -15.19 -9.34
C ALA A 47 1.01 -15.91 -9.74
N GLU A 48 1.17 -17.07 -10.36
CA GLU A 48 0.06 -17.91 -10.81
C GLU A 48 0.36 -19.37 -10.46
N TRP A 49 -0.63 -20.05 -9.89
CA TRP A 49 -0.58 -21.48 -9.57
C TRP A 49 -1.96 -22.09 -9.82
N LEU A 50 -2.04 -23.24 -10.51
CA LEU A 50 -3.30 -23.90 -10.90
C LEU A 50 -4.34 -22.92 -11.52
N SER A 51 -3.89 -22.05 -12.41
CA SER A 51 -4.70 -20.99 -13.06
C SER A 51 -5.33 -19.97 -12.11
N GLN A 52 -4.89 -19.92 -10.85
CA GLN A 52 -5.26 -18.90 -9.89
C GLN A 52 -4.13 -17.87 -9.75
N GLU A 53 -4.45 -16.61 -9.99
CA GLU A 53 -3.52 -15.50 -9.80
C GLU A 53 -3.53 -15.00 -8.36
N PHE A 54 -2.35 -14.82 -7.77
CA PHE A 54 -2.16 -14.34 -6.40
C PHE A 54 -0.98 -13.37 -6.30
N ASN A 55 -0.94 -12.59 -5.22
CA ASN A 55 0.17 -11.69 -4.93
C ASN A 55 1.05 -12.29 -3.84
N ILE A 56 2.36 -12.29 -4.05
CA ILE A 56 3.35 -12.75 -3.09
C ILE A 56 3.97 -11.54 -2.40
N ILE A 57 4.16 -11.64 -1.09
CA ILE A 57 4.76 -10.62 -0.23
C ILE A 57 6.07 -11.18 0.34
N ASP A 58 7.22 -10.58 0.00
CA ASP A 58 8.47 -10.83 0.73
C ASP A 58 8.50 -9.95 1.97
N THR A 59 8.52 -10.55 3.16
CA THR A 59 8.61 -9.81 4.42
C THR A 59 10.02 -9.29 4.72
N GLY A 60 10.99 -9.52 3.83
CA GLY A 60 12.38 -9.08 3.96
C GLY A 60 13.19 -9.94 4.92
N GLY A 61 14.52 -9.99 4.72
CA GLY A 61 15.44 -10.59 5.68
C GLY A 61 15.66 -9.68 6.89
N TYR A 62 15.34 -10.17 8.09
CA TYR A 62 15.68 -9.48 9.34
C TYR A 62 17.21 -9.24 9.43
N VAL A 63 17.64 -8.18 10.11
CA VAL A 63 19.07 -7.91 10.36
C VAL A 63 19.27 -7.77 11.86
N SER A 64 20.14 -8.62 12.44
CA SER A 64 20.61 -8.53 13.84
C SER A 64 21.49 -7.29 14.03
N SER A 65 21.58 -6.66 15.19
CA SER A 65 22.10 -7.18 16.47
C SER A 65 21.58 -6.34 17.66
N ASN A 66 20.93 -6.99 18.64
CA ASN A 66 20.70 -6.63 20.06
C ASN A 66 19.33 -7.15 20.52
N GLU A 67 19.29 -8.00 21.56
CA GLU A 67 18.20 -8.93 21.86
C GLU A 67 16.87 -8.29 22.33
N ASP A 68 16.89 -7.14 22.99
CA ASP A 68 15.70 -6.61 23.66
C ASP A 68 14.83 -5.66 22.80
N ILE A 69 15.44 -4.85 21.93
CA ILE A 69 14.71 -3.90 21.03
C ILE A 69 14.21 -4.61 19.76
N PHE A 70 14.71 -5.81 19.50
CA PHE A 70 14.53 -6.59 18.27
C PHE A 70 13.17 -7.27 18.17
N ASN A 71 12.58 -7.67 19.30
CA ASN A 71 11.33 -8.43 19.33
C ASN A 71 10.09 -7.59 18.96
N GLU A 72 10.04 -6.32 19.33
CA GLU A 72 8.86 -5.48 19.03
C GLU A 72 8.80 -5.06 17.56
N LYS A 73 9.91 -4.61 16.97
CA LYS A 73 9.94 -4.20 15.55
C LYS A 73 9.66 -5.37 14.60
N ILE A 74 10.16 -6.56 14.93
CA ILE A 74 9.89 -7.79 14.19
C ILE A 74 8.42 -8.20 14.32
N LYS A 75 7.85 -8.15 15.54
CA LYS A 75 6.42 -8.38 15.75
C LYS A 75 5.57 -7.41 14.92
N VAL A 76 5.85 -6.12 14.94
CA VAL A 76 5.09 -5.12 14.15
C VAL A 76 5.15 -5.44 12.65
N GLN A 77 6.33 -5.76 12.12
CA GLN A 77 6.48 -6.08 10.70
C GLN A 77 5.89 -7.44 10.31
N ILE A 78 5.87 -8.43 11.19
CA ILE A 78 5.23 -9.72 10.93
C ILE A 78 3.72 -9.58 11.06
N SER A 79 3.21 -8.99 12.14
CA SER A 79 1.77 -8.78 12.37
C SER A 79 1.12 -8.07 11.21
N ALA A 80 1.71 -6.97 10.73
CA ALA A 80 1.18 -6.26 9.57
C ALA A 80 1.30 -7.05 8.24
N ALA A 81 2.12 -8.10 8.14
CA ALA A 81 2.13 -9.00 6.99
C ALA A 81 1.08 -10.11 7.14
N LEU A 82 0.89 -10.62 8.36
CA LEU A 82 -0.13 -11.61 8.71
C LEU A 82 -1.55 -11.06 8.58
N GLU A 83 -1.77 -9.79 8.92
CA GLU A 83 -3.06 -9.11 8.75
C GLU A 83 -3.44 -9.00 7.28
N GLU A 84 -2.46 -8.74 6.42
CA GLU A 84 -2.69 -8.49 5.00
C GLU A 84 -2.78 -9.78 4.16
N CYS A 85 -2.17 -10.88 4.59
CA CYS A 85 -2.14 -12.12 3.83
C CYS A 85 -3.35 -13.05 4.09
N ASN A 86 -3.67 -13.85 3.09
CA ASN A 86 -4.64 -14.94 3.14
C ASN A 86 -3.97 -16.27 3.50
N GLY A 87 -2.68 -16.41 3.20
CA GLY A 87 -1.87 -17.58 3.52
C GLY A 87 -0.41 -17.25 3.73
N ILE A 88 0.32 -18.20 4.32
CA ILE A 88 1.72 -18.02 4.70
C ILE A 88 2.55 -19.20 4.21
N ILE A 89 3.69 -18.91 3.59
CA ILE A 89 4.78 -19.84 3.37
C ILE A 89 5.80 -19.57 4.47
N PHE A 90 5.85 -20.45 5.47
CA PHE A 90 6.86 -20.38 6.52
C PHE A 90 8.12 -21.13 6.07
N LEU A 91 9.19 -20.41 5.80
CA LEU A 91 10.41 -20.93 5.22
C LEU A 91 11.49 -21.10 6.29
N VAL A 92 11.99 -22.32 6.42
CA VAL A 92 13.10 -22.70 7.31
C VAL A 92 14.28 -23.23 6.50
N ASP A 93 15.46 -23.29 7.09
CA ASP A 93 16.68 -23.75 6.43
C ASP A 93 16.99 -25.21 6.81
N GLY A 94 16.84 -26.13 5.87
CA GLY A 94 17.13 -27.55 6.10
C GLY A 94 18.61 -27.86 6.36
N LYS A 95 19.54 -27.02 5.89
CA LYS A 95 20.98 -27.21 6.08
C LYS A 95 21.43 -26.79 7.47
N ASP A 96 20.87 -25.68 7.95
CA ASP A 96 21.18 -25.10 9.27
C ASP A 96 20.37 -25.76 10.40
N GLY A 97 19.21 -26.34 10.06
CA GLY A 97 18.39 -27.12 10.98
C GLY A 97 17.59 -26.26 11.97
N LEU A 98 17.33 -26.83 13.16
CA LEU A 98 16.50 -26.22 14.20
C LEU A 98 17.11 -24.90 14.71
N ASN A 99 16.32 -23.82 14.69
CA ASN A 99 16.75 -22.50 15.16
C ASN A 99 15.74 -21.88 16.13
N PRO A 100 16.19 -21.25 17.25
CA PRO A 100 15.30 -20.57 18.20
C PRO A 100 14.42 -19.48 17.58
N ASN A 101 14.93 -18.77 16.57
CA ASN A 101 14.16 -17.74 15.86
C ASN A 101 13.01 -18.36 15.04
N ASP A 102 13.24 -19.53 14.44
CA ASP A 102 12.19 -20.25 13.72
C ASP A 102 11.11 -20.76 14.68
N GLN A 103 11.50 -21.20 15.88
CA GLN A 103 10.53 -21.55 16.95
C GLN A 103 9.72 -20.33 17.40
N PHE A 104 10.36 -19.17 17.60
CA PHE A 104 9.65 -17.94 17.95
C PHE A 104 8.66 -17.51 16.86
N LEU A 105 9.09 -17.50 15.60
CA LEU A 105 8.25 -17.16 14.45
C LEU A 105 7.05 -18.12 14.32
N SER A 106 7.28 -19.42 14.51
CA SER A 106 6.21 -20.44 14.45
C SER A 106 5.10 -20.19 15.48
N LYS A 107 5.45 -19.72 16.69
CA LYS A 107 4.46 -19.36 17.72
C LYS A 107 3.61 -18.16 17.28
N ILE A 108 4.21 -17.16 16.63
CA ILE A 108 3.49 -15.99 16.12
C ILE A 108 2.54 -16.40 14.98
N ILE A 109 3.04 -17.20 14.03
CA ILE A 109 2.26 -17.69 12.89
C ILE A 109 1.06 -18.51 13.38
N ARG A 110 1.26 -19.47 14.30
CA ARG A 110 0.16 -20.26 14.86
C ARG A 110 -0.89 -19.40 15.58
N LYS A 111 -0.46 -18.41 16.37
CA LYS A 111 -1.37 -17.48 17.06
C LYS A 111 -2.20 -16.60 16.11
N SER A 112 -1.73 -16.39 14.89
CA SER A 112 -2.45 -15.58 13.89
C SER A 112 -3.71 -16.24 13.35
N GLY A 113 -3.85 -17.57 13.49
CA GLY A 113 -4.96 -18.34 12.92
C GLY A 113 -4.95 -18.45 11.39
N LYS A 114 -3.95 -17.87 10.72
CA LYS A 114 -3.81 -17.92 9.27
C LYS A 114 -3.36 -19.31 8.83
N LYS A 115 -3.85 -19.74 7.66
CA LYS A 115 -3.42 -20.97 7.01
C LYS A 115 -1.97 -20.83 6.56
N PHE A 116 -1.15 -21.82 6.88
CA PHE A 116 0.27 -21.79 6.56
C PHE A 116 0.79 -23.17 6.17
N VAL A 117 1.82 -23.19 5.35
CA VAL A 117 2.64 -24.38 5.07
C VAL A 117 4.08 -24.11 5.49
N VAL A 118 4.83 -25.18 5.77
CA VAL A 118 6.24 -25.09 6.14
C VAL A 118 7.11 -25.64 5.03
N GLY A 119 7.91 -24.77 4.41
CA GLY A 119 8.91 -25.14 3.41
C GLY A 119 10.28 -25.28 4.06
N VAL A 120 10.84 -26.49 4.03
CA VAL A 120 12.22 -26.77 4.46
C VAL A 120 13.15 -26.56 3.27
N ASN A 121 13.69 -25.36 3.16
CA ASN A 121 14.47 -24.93 2.01
C ASN A 121 15.91 -25.48 2.02
N LYS A 122 16.60 -25.38 0.88
CA LYS A 122 17.97 -25.90 0.66
C LYS A 122 18.04 -27.43 0.67
N CYS A 123 16.96 -28.10 0.29
CA CYS A 123 16.93 -29.52 -0.03
C CYS A 123 17.26 -29.72 -1.52
N ASP A 124 18.52 -29.46 -1.90
CA ASP A 124 18.90 -29.33 -3.32
C ASP A 124 19.03 -30.66 -4.08
N THR A 125 19.08 -31.80 -3.38
CA THR A 125 19.18 -33.16 -3.95
C THR A 125 18.20 -34.09 -3.24
N PRO A 126 17.82 -35.25 -3.82
CA PRO A 126 16.89 -36.19 -3.19
C PRO A 126 17.31 -36.64 -1.79
N GLU A 127 18.62 -36.84 -1.57
CA GLU A 127 19.17 -37.25 -0.27
C GLU A 127 18.98 -36.16 0.79
N HIS A 128 18.92 -34.89 0.38
CA HIS A 128 18.68 -33.78 1.29
C HIS A 128 17.25 -33.72 1.82
N ASN A 129 16.28 -34.44 1.23
CA ASN A 129 14.88 -34.40 1.67
C ASN A 129 14.70 -34.89 3.12
N ILE A 130 15.62 -35.74 3.61
CA ILE A 130 15.64 -36.20 5.01
C ILE A 130 15.83 -35.05 6.02
N ARG A 131 16.37 -33.90 5.57
CA ARG A 131 16.54 -32.70 6.42
C ARG A 131 15.21 -32.15 6.94
N LYS A 132 14.07 -32.52 6.36
CA LYS A 132 12.75 -32.10 6.87
C LYS A 132 12.40 -32.74 8.20
N ASP A 133 12.96 -33.91 8.50
CA ASP A 133 12.47 -34.75 9.60
C ASP A 133 12.72 -34.12 10.97
N GLN A 134 13.82 -33.36 11.12
CA GLN A 134 14.11 -32.58 12.34
C GLN A 134 13.04 -31.52 12.64
N PHE A 135 12.24 -31.09 11.65
CA PHE A 135 11.24 -30.05 11.83
C PHE A 135 9.88 -30.58 12.32
N PHE A 136 9.68 -31.91 12.37
CA PHE A 136 8.54 -32.49 13.08
C PHE A 136 8.59 -32.15 14.59
N ASP A 137 9.78 -32.09 15.18
CA ASP A 137 9.99 -31.73 16.59
C ASP A 137 9.53 -30.30 16.94
N MET A 138 9.37 -29.43 15.94
CA MET A 138 8.82 -28.07 16.12
C MET A 138 7.27 -28.04 16.15
N GLY A 139 6.63 -29.21 16.08
CA GLY A 139 5.19 -29.37 16.02
C GLY A 139 4.62 -28.96 14.66
N PHE A 140 5.36 -29.21 13.58
CA PHE A 140 4.84 -29.08 12.21
C PHE A 140 4.31 -30.42 11.73
N GLU A 141 3.05 -30.46 11.32
CA GLU A 141 2.38 -31.70 10.92
C GLU A 141 2.87 -32.24 9.56
N ASN A 142 3.22 -31.34 8.64
CA ASN A 142 3.69 -31.73 7.30
C ASN A 142 4.74 -30.73 6.75
N PRO A 143 6.00 -30.77 7.22
CA PRO A 143 7.08 -29.98 6.63
C PRO A 143 7.46 -30.52 5.24
N ILE A 144 7.53 -29.62 4.26
CA ILE A 144 7.71 -29.96 2.83
C ILE A 144 9.15 -29.63 2.43
N PRO A 145 9.95 -30.60 1.97
CA PRO A 145 11.32 -30.33 1.54
C PRO A 145 11.30 -29.60 0.21
N ILE A 146 11.99 -28.46 0.11
CA ILE A 146 12.05 -27.68 -1.12
C ILE A 146 13.47 -27.23 -1.45
N SER A 147 13.71 -26.97 -2.74
CA SER A 147 14.83 -26.15 -3.21
C SER A 147 14.28 -24.94 -3.93
N ALA A 148 14.32 -23.77 -3.27
CA ALA A 148 13.96 -22.51 -3.92
C ALA A 148 14.87 -22.19 -5.12
N LEU A 149 16.12 -22.68 -5.11
CA LEU A 149 17.09 -22.49 -6.18
C LEU A 149 16.65 -23.26 -7.44
N ASN A 150 16.42 -24.56 -7.30
CA ASN A 150 16.18 -25.44 -8.44
C ASN A 150 14.68 -25.55 -8.77
N GLY A 151 13.80 -25.35 -7.79
CA GLY A 151 12.34 -25.44 -7.89
C GLY A 151 11.74 -26.76 -7.40
N ALA A 152 12.58 -27.72 -6.99
CA ALA A 152 12.12 -28.99 -6.45
C ALA A 152 11.24 -28.78 -5.20
N GLY A 153 10.12 -29.51 -5.12
CA GLY A 153 9.16 -29.45 -4.00
C GLY A 153 8.34 -28.16 -3.89
N VAL A 154 8.63 -27.13 -4.71
CA VAL A 154 7.89 -25.85 -4.66
C VAL A 154 6.44 -26.03 -5.10
N GLY A 155 6.19 -26.91 -6.08
CA GLY A 155 4.84 -27.23 -6.53
C GLY A 155 4.01 -27.88 -5.44
N ASP A 156 4.52 -28.96 -4.85
CA ASP A 156 3.87 -29.66 -3.72
C ASP A 156 3.58 -28.73 -2.55
N MET A 157 4.50 -27.80 -2.25
CA MET A 157 4.30 -26.77 -1.23
C MET A 157 3.14 -25.83 -1.55
N LEU A 158 3.01 -25.40 -2.82
CA LEU A 158 1.91 -24.56 -3.25
C LEU A 158 0.59 -25.33 -3.29
N ASP A 159 0.58 -26.58 -3.74
CA ASP A 159 -0.61 -27.44 -3.74
C ASP A 159 -1.18 -27.57 -2.32
N ASN A 160 -0.34 -27.94 -1.35
CA ASN A 160 -0.74 -28.01 0.05
C ASN A 160 -1.27 -26.67 0.59
N LEU A 161 -0.62 -25.55 0.23
CA LEU A 161 -1.08 -24.24 0.69
C LEU A 161 -2.43 -23.88 0.07
N PHE A 162 -2.64 -24.23 -1.19
CA PHE A 162 -3.85 -23.91 -1.93
C PHE A 162 -5.04 -24.79 -1.51
N GLU A 163 -4.79 -26.01 -1.05
CA GLU A 163 -5.80 -26.86 -0.41
C GLU A 163 -6.27 -26.30 0.94
N LEU A 164 -5.36 -25.67 1.70
CA LEU A 164 -5.69 -25.09 3.01
C LEU A 164 -6.47 -23.76 2.91
N ILE A 165 -6.37 -23.07 1.78
CA ILE A 165 -6.96 -21.75 1.57
C ILE A 165 -8.19 -21.87 0.69
N ASP A 166 -9.35 -21.55 1.25
CA ASP A 166 -10.57 -21.42 0.44
C ASP A 166 -10.55 -20.10 -0.34
N PHE A 167 -10.04 -20.16 -1.57
CA PHE A 167 -10.04 -19.01 -2.48
C PHE A 167 -11.42 -18.63 -3.01
N SER A 168 -12.40 -19.54 -2.93
CA SER A 168 -13.79 -19.22 -3.27
C SER A 168 -14.36 -18.23 -2.26
N MET A 169 -14.04 -18.36 -0.98
CA MET A 169 -14.40 -17.37 0.05
C MET A 169 -13.60 -16.06 -0.03
N ILE A 170 -12.41 -16.06 -0.60
CA ILE A 170 -11.61 -14.83 -0.79
C ILE A 170 -12.11 -14.01 -1.99
N SER A 171 -12.59 -14.71 -3.02
CA SER A 171 -13.29 -14.07 -4.14
C SER A 171 -14.74 -13.70 -3.80
N GLN A 172 -15.37 -14.42 -2.86
CA GLN A 172 -16.71 -14.14 -2.32
C GLN A 172 -16.74 -13.33 -1.03
N SER A 173 -15.60 -12.87 -0.48
CA SER A 173 -15.60 -11.94 0.65
C SER A 173 -16.12 -10.60 0.15
N ASN A 174 -17.43 -10.53 0.02
CA ASN A 174 -18.25 -9.33 -0.01
C ASN A 174 -18.11 -8.67 1.36
N ASP A 175 -16.91 -8.19 1.69
CA ASP A 175 -16.84 -6.89 2.35
C ASP A 175 -17.52 -6.00 1.29
N ASN A 176 -18.83 -5.81 1.45
CA ASN A 176 -19.71 -5.16 0.48
C ASN A 176 -19.35 -3.67 0.50
N THR A 177 -18.10 -3.36 0.20
CA THR A 177 -17.39 -2.11 0.40
C THR A 177 -16.83 -1.76 -0.96
N ASP A 178 -17.41 -0.73 -1.56
CA ASP A 178 -17.01 -0.24 -2.86
C ASP A 178 -15.69 0.57 -2.79
N CYS A 179 -15.41 1.21 -1.66
CA CYS A 179 -14.24 2.08 -1.45
C CYS A 179 -13.92 2.20 0.04
N SER A 180 -12.65 2.09 0.41
CA SER A 180 -12.16 2.36 1.77
C SER A 180 -11.47 3.72 1.87
N ILE A 181 -11.90 4.58 2.80
CA ILE A 181 -11.40 5.93 2.99
C ILE A 181 -10.82 6.12 4.39
N ALA A 182 -9.59 6.64 4.50
CA ALA A 182 -9.04 7.08 5.78
C ALA A 182 -9.15 8.61 5.92
N ILE A 183 -9.53 9.10 7.11
CA ILE A 183 -9.53 10.54 7.43
C ILE A 183 -8.31 10.84 8.32
N VAL A 184 -7.33 11.55 7.76
CA VAL A 184 -6.05 11.85 8.43
C VAL A 184 -5.86 13.35 8.57
N GLY A 185 -4.97 13.77 9.48
CA GLY A 185 -4.68 15.17 9.74
C GLY A 185 -4.35 15.39 11.22
N MET A 186 -3.86 16.59 11.54
CA MET A 186 -3.42 16.93 12.91
C MET A 186 -4.56 16.85 13.94
N PRO A 187 -4.27 16.71 15.24
CA PRO A 187 -5.27 16.85 16.29
C PRO A 187 -6.07 18.15 16.13
N ASN A 188 -7.36 18.11 16.47
CA ASN A 188 -8.25 19.28 16.52
C ASN A 188 -8.51 20.02 15.19
N VAL A 189 -8.06 19.49 14.04
CA VAL A 189 -8.42 20.00 12.69
C VAL A 189 -9.88 19.71 12.29
N GLY A 190 -10.63 19.00 13.14
CA GLY A 190 -12.06 18.72 12.94
C GLY A 190 -12.41 17.41 12.22
N LYS A 191 -11.50 16.41 12.21
CA LYS A 191 -11.75 15.08 11.61
C LYS A 191 -13.01 14.38 12.14
N SER A 192 -13.23 14.40 13.45
CA SER A 192 -14.39 13.77 14.10
C SER A 192 -15.70 14.47 13.75
N SER A 193 -15.68 15.81 13.74
CA SER A 193 -16.81 16.63 13.29
C SER A 193 -17.14 16.37 11.83
N LEU A 194 -16.11 16.21 10.98
CA LEU A 194 -16.28 15.86 9.57
C LEU A 194 -16.95 14.49 9.42
N LEU A 195 -16.44 13.45 10.11
CA LEU A 195 -17.02 12.11 10.09
C LEU A 195 -18.50 12.13 10.51
N ASN A 196 -18.82 12.80 11.62
CA ASN A 196 -20.21 12.91 12.09
C ASN A 196 -21.10 13.64 11.07
N SER A 197 -20.59 14.69 10.44
CA SER A 197 -21.32 15.44 9.42
C SER A 197 -21.61 14.59 8.17
N LEU A 198 -20.65 13.76 7.76
CA LEU A 198 -20.80 12.78 6.67
C LEU A 198 -21.85 11.71 7.02
N ILE A 199 -21.82 11.15 8.23
CA ILE A 199 -22.77 10.14 8.68
C ILE A 199 -24.21 10.69 8.75
N GLN A 200 -24.38 11.89 9.32
CA GLN A 200 -25.70 12.50 9.52
C GLN A 200 -26.40 12.92 8.23
N ARG A 201 -25.64 13.21 7.16
CA ARG A 201 -26.19 13.62 5.86
C ARG A 201 -26.69 12.45 5.02
N GLU A 202 -26.01 11.31 5.07
CA GLU A 202 -26.18 10.24 4.08
C GLU A 202 -27.16 9.13 4.49
N GLN A 203 -27.99 9.34 5.53
CA GLN A 203 -28.84 8.28 6.11
C GLN A 203 -28.08 6.94 6.21
N ALA A 204 -26.86 7.00 6.73
CA ALA A 204 -26.02 5.81 6.82
C ALA A 204 -26.73 4.78 7.69
N ILE A 205 -27.18 3.68 7.09
CA ILE A 205 -27.49 2.47 7.84
C ILE A 205 -26.13 2.02 8.41
N VAL A 206 -25.89 2.37 9.67
CA VAL A 206 -24.77 1.84 10.44
C VAL A 206 -25.12 0.37 10.68
N SER A 207 -24.57 -0.54 9.88
CA SER A 207 -24.68 -1.95 10.20
C SER A 207 -23.64 -2.28 11.26
N ASP A 208 -24.05 -2.25 12.52
CA ASP A 208 -23.35 -2.97 13.57
C ASP A 208 -23.63 -4.47 13.33
N ILE A 209 -22.95 -5.09 12.37
CA ILE A 209 -22.99 -6.55 12.25
C ILE A 209 -22.22 -7.09 13.44
N ALA A 210 -22.97 -7.29 14.53
CA ALA A 210 -22.51 -7.90 15.74
C ALA A 210 -22.04 -9.32 15.42
N GLY A 211 -20.74 -9.56 15.61
CA GLY A 211 -20.16 -10.90 15.59
C GLY A 211 -19.53 -11.31 14.26
N THR A 212 -18.31 -10.86 14.01
CA THR A 212 -17.17 -11.76 13.71
C THR A 212 -15.86 -11.00 13.96
N THR A 213 -15.16 -11.39 15.04
CA THR A 213 -13.78 -11.04 15.44
C THR A 213 -13.43 -9.57 15.75
N ARG A 214 -13.54 -9.24 17.04
CA ARG A 214 -12.75 -8.36 17.94
C ARG A 214 -12.27 -6.94 17.55
N ASP A 215 -12.37 -6.47 16.29
CA ASP A 215 -11.79 -5.18 15.85
C ASP A 215 -12.78 -4.26 15.09
N SER A 216 -14.05 -4.17 15.48
CA SER A 216 -15.03 -3.28 14.81
C SER A 216 -14.79 -1.80 15.16
N VAL A 217 -13.78 -1.20 14.51
CA VAL A 217 -13.35 0.21 14.66
C VAL A 217 -13.65 1.05 13.42
N ASP A 218 -14.07 0.44 12.30
CA ASP A 218 -14.38 1.11 11.03
C ASP A 218 -15.89 1.41 10.90
N THR A 219 -16.30 2.44 10.13
CA THR A 219 -17.72 2.79 9.90
C THR A 219 -18.08 2.66 8.43
N ILE A 220 -19.21 2.05 8.09
CA ILE A 220 -19.71 1.99 6.71
C ILE A 220 -20.75 3.10 6.49
N ILE A 221 -20.59 3.86 5.41
CA ILE A 221 -21.52 4.91 4.94
C ILE A 221 -22.07 4.46 3.59
N LYS A 222 -23.41 4.45 3.45
CA LYS A 222 -24.06 4.19 2.17
C LYS A 222 -24.26 5.50 1.43
N TRP A 223 -23.61 5.69 0.29
CA TRP A 223 -23.62 6.90 -0.52
C TRP A 223 -24.00 6.58 -1.97
N HIS A 224 -25.15 7.07 -2.45
CA HIS A 224 -25.71 6.73 -3.78
C HIS A 224 -25.70 5.23 -4.13
N GLY A 225 -26.05 4.38 -3.15
CA GLY A 225 -26.04 2.92 -3.32
C GLY A 225 -24.65 2.28 -3.30
N LYS A 226 -23.58 3.06 -3.03
CA LYS A 226 -22.22 2.58 -2.80
C LYS A 226 -21.93 2.50 -1.31
N ASN A 227 -21.24 1.45 -0.89
CA ASN A 227 -20.84 1.27 0.49
C ASN A 227 -19.40 1.75 0.67
N ILE A 228 -19.24 2.89 1.33
CA ILE A 228 -17.95 3.53 1.60
C ILE A 228 -17.54 3.19 3.03
N LYS A 229 -16.43 2.47 3.21
CA LYS A 229 -15.88 2.13 4.52
C LYS A 229 -14.91 3.21 4.98
N ILE A 230 -15.24 3.90 6.06
CA ILE A 230 -14.32 4.82 6.73
C ILE A 230 -13.46 4.04 7.73
N ILE A 231 -12.15 4.10 7.54
CA ILE A 231 -11.14 3.37 8.30
C ILE A 231 -10.78 4.13 9.59
N ASP A 232 -10.60 3.40 10.69
CA ASP A 232 -10.16 3.86 12.02
C ASP A 232 -11.05 4.95 12.64
N THR A 233 -12.35 4.68 12.74
CA THR A 233 -13.32 5.62 13.30
C THR A 233 -13.34 5.68 14.83
N ALA A 234 -12.85 4.67 15.56
CA ALA A 234 -12.82 4.71 17.04
C ALA A 234 -11.85 5.78 17.57
N GLY A 235 -10.71 6.02 16.90
CA GLY A 235 -9.82 7.14 17.21
C GLY A 235 -10.47 8.50 16.98
N LEU A 236 -11.32 8.60 15.95
CA LEU A 236 -12.11 9.80 15.65
C LEU A 236 -13.25 10.00 16.65
N ARG A 237 -13.96 8.95 17.07
CA ARG A 237 -15.07 9.03 18.03
C ARG A 237 -14.62 9.23 19.48
N LYS A 238 -13.48 8.67 19.92
CA LYS A 238 -12.95 8.85 21.29
C LYS A 238 -12.40 10.26 21.55
N LYS A 239 -11.81 10.93 20.55
CA LYS A 239 -11.24 12.29 20.69
C LYS A 239 -12.27 13.40 20.87
N SER A 240 -13.58 13.11 20.85
CA SER A 240 -14.60 14.09 21.25
C SER A 240 -14.72 14.27 22.77
N LYS A 241 -14.00 13.50 23.59
CA LYS A 241 -14.14 13.50 25.06
C LYS A 241 -12.85 13.50 25.90
N VAL A 242 -11.64 13.43 25.32
CA VAL A 242 -10.39 13.36 26.12
C VAL A 242 -9.23 14.11 25.48
N ASP A 243 -8.64 15.04 26.24
CA ASP A 243 -7.31 15.63 26.06
C ASP A 243 -6.27 14.64 26.59
N THR A 244 -5.51 13.97 25.73
CA THR A 244 -4.25 13.36 26.15
C THR A 244 -3.25 13.30 25.02
N ASP A 245 -2.04 13.75 25.35
CA ASP A 245 -0.81 13.71 24.55
C ASP A 245 -0.36 12.27 24.27
N ILE A 246 -0.87 11.71 23.18
CA ILE A 246 -0.37 10.45 22.65
C ILE A 246 -0.09 10.61 21.15
N GLU A 247 0.93 11.40 20.82
CA GLU A 247 1.40 11.58 19.44
C GLU A 247 2.00 10.29 18.86
N PHE A 248 2.70 9.49 19.68
CA PHE A 248 3.40 8.29 19.21
C PHE A 248 2.44 7.20 18.69
N TYR A 249 1.40 6.84 19.46
CA TYR A 249 0.39 5.86 19.01
C TYR A 249 -0.55 6.43 17.93
N SER A 250 -0.70 7.75 17.86
CA SER A 250 -1.45 8.39 16.76
C SER A 250 -0.76 8.20 15.42
N SER A 251 0.58 8.16 15.37
CA SER A 251 1.34 7.95 14.13
C SER A 251 1.29 6.51 13.61
N LEU A 252 1.39 5.50 14.50
CA LEU A 252 1.27 4.08 14.13
C LEU A 252 -0.15 3.72 13.65
N ARG A 253 -1.19 4.26 14.30
CA ARG A 253 -2.59 4.10 13.86
C ARG A 253 -2.90 4.82 12.56
N ALA A 254 -2.34 6.02 12.36
CA ALA A 254 -2.46 6.73 11.09
C ALA A 254 -1.78 5.95 9.95
N MET A 255 -0.65 5.29 10.21
CA MET A 255 0.01 4.41 9.25
C MET A 255 -0.84 3.18 8.92
N ASP A 256 -1.39 2.49 9.92
CA ASP A 256 -2.28 1.35 9.69
C ASP A 256 -3.51 1.75 8.85
N SER A 257 -4.19 2.83 9.25
CA SER A 257 -5.35 3.38 8.51
C SER A 257 -5.02 3.69 7.05
N LEU A 258 -3.84 4.27 6.83
CA LEU A 258 -3.36 4.62 5.51
C LEU A 258 -3.10 3.36 4.67
N LEU A 259 -2.51 2.31 5.24
CA LEU A 259 -2.30 1.03 4.55
C LEU A 259 -3.63 0.35 4.16
N ARG A 260 -4.64 0.37 5.04
CA ARG A 260 -5.95 -0.26 4.82
C ARG A 260 -6.89 0.53 3.90
N SER A 261 -6.62 1.81 3.62
CA SER A 261 -7.46 2.67 2.77
C SER A 261 -7.11 2.65 1.28
N ASP A 262 -8.09 2.87 0.40
CA ASP A 262 -7.91 3.12 -1.03
C ASP A 262 -7.65 4.60 -1.35
N LEU A 263 -8.17 5.48 -0.48
CA LEU A 263 -8.10 6.93 -0.59
C LEU A 263 -7.98 7.57 0.79
N VAL A 264 -7.23 8.66 0.85
CA VAL A 264 -6.98 9.44 2.06
C VAL A 264 -7.62 10.83 1.93
N LEU A 265 -8.42 11.20 2.92
CA LEU A 265 -8.88 12.56 3.15
C LEU A 265 -7.91 13.25 4.12
N LEU A 266 -7.03 14.11 3.61
CA LEU A 266 -6.12 14.91 4.43
C LEU A 266 -6.84 16.18 4.89
N VAL A 267 -7.19 16.25 6.17
CA VAL A 267 -7.88 17.39 6.77
C VAL A 267 -6.86 18.40 7.31
N VAL A 268 -6.98 19.63 6.83
CA VAL A 268 -6.15 20.79 7.18
C VAL A 268 -7.04 21.82 7.86
N ASP A 269 -6.52 22.47 8.90
CA ASP A 269 -7.22 23.56 9.58
C ASP A 269 -6.97 24.88 8.84
N ALA A 270 -8.04 25.53 8.37
CA ALA A 270 -7.96 26.75 7.59
C ALA A 270 -7.21 27.88 8.32
N GLU A 271 -7.39 28.02 9.63
CA GLU A 271 -6.76 29.08 10.42
C GLU A 271 -5.25 28.84 10.62
N LYS A 272 -4.84 27.58 10.67
CA LYS A 272 -3.43 27.20 10.91
C LYS A 272 -2.59 27.11 9.65
N GLY A 273 -3.21 26.88 8.48
CA GLY A 273 -2.45 26.71 7.24
C GLY A 273 -1.89 25.31 7.05
N PHE A 274 -1.06 25.17 6.01
CA PHE A 274 -0.41 23.91 5.64
C PHE A 274 0.99 23.80 6.23
N THR A 275 1.08 23.33 7.47
CA THR A 275 2.32 23.37 8.26
C THR A 275 3.26 22.20 7.95
N LYS A 276 4.42 22.15 8.64
CA LYS A 276 5.41 21.05 8.53
C LYS A 276 4.80 19.67 8.82
N GLN A 277 3.81 19.60 9.71
CA GLN A 277 3.18 18.33 10.06
C GLN A 277 2.24 17.83 8.96
N GLU A 278 1.41 18.69 8.37
CA GLU A 278 0.59 18.35 7.18
C GLU A 278 1.47 17.92 6.01
N LYS A 279 2.60 18.61 5.77
CA LYS A 279 3.60 18.21 4.75
C LYS A 279 4.12 16.79 4.98
N THR A 280 4.37 16.42 6.24
CA THR A 280 4.88 15.10 6.60
C THR A 280 3.84 14.02 6.32
N ILE A 281 2.58 14.26 6.67
CA ILE A 281 1.47 13.34 6.39
C ILE A 281 1.27 13.19 4.88
N ALA A 282 1.21 14.31 4.14
CA ALA A 282 1.04 14.29 2.69
C ALA A 282 2.18 13.52 1.98
N LYS A 283 3.44 13.73 2.41
CA LYS A 283 4.58 12.97 1.88
C LYS A 283 4.44 11.47 2.10
N GLU A 284 3.93 11.04 3.25
CA GLU A 284 3.74 9.61 3.53
C GLU A 284 2.62 9.01 2.67
N VAL A 285 1.50 9.72 2.50
CA VAL A 285 0.40 9.34 1.60
C VAL A 285 0.92 9.14 0.17
N ILE A 286 1.70 10.11 -0.33
CA ILE A 286 2.34 10.06 -1.65
C ILE A 286 3.34 8.90 -1.72
N LYS A 287 4.21 8.73 -0.72
CA LYS A 287 5.21 7.65 -0.68
C LYS A 287 4.54 6.28 -0.82
N LYS A 288 3.44 6.06 -0.12
CA LYS A 288 2.64 4.83 -0.14
C LYS A 288 1.73 4.70 -1.36
N GLY A 289 1.69 5.71 -2.24
CA GLY A 289 0.95 5.68 -3.49
C GLY A 289 -0.57 5.68 -3.30
N LYS A 290 -1.05 6.28 -2.21
CA LYS A 290 -2.49 6.37 -1.91
C LYS A 290 -3.09 7.57 -2.62
N ARG A 291 -4.33 7.43 -3.08
CA ARG A 291 -5.10 8.57 -3.61
C ARG A 291 -5.33 9.56 -2.49
N MET A 292 -5.36 10.85 -2.80
CA MET A 292 -5.51 11.89 -1.78
C MET A 292 -6.47 12.97 -2.24
N VAL A 293 -7.35 13.37 -1.33
CA VAL A 293 -8.16 14.59 -1.42
C VAL A 293 -7.85 15.42 -0.19
N ILE A 294 -7.60 16.71 -0.37
CA ILE A 294 -7.25 17.63 0.71
C ILE A 294 -8.50 18.41 1.08
N LEU A 295 -8.81 18.46 2.36
CA LEU A 295 -9.97 19.15 2.92
C LEU A 295 -9.49 20.27 3.82
N VAL A 296 -9.60 21.51 3.36
CA VAL A 296 -9.36 22.70 4.19
C VAL A 296 -10.64 22.96 4.98
N ASN A 297 -10.64 22.51 6.23
CA ASN A 297 -11.77 22.56 7.16
C ASN A 297 -11.75 23.85 8.00
N LYS A 298 -12.88 24.17 8.64
CA LYS A 298 -13.11 25.45 9.36
C LYS A 298 -13.05 26.67 8.44
N TRP A 299 -13.37 26.49 7.16
CA TRP A 299 -13.35 27.59 6.19
C TRP A 299 -14.34 28.71 6.52
N ASP A 300 -15.38 28.43 7.30
CA ASP A 300 -16.29 29.44 7.84
C ASP A 300 -15.57 30.50 8.68
N LEU A 301 -14.54 30.11 9.45
CA LEU A 301 -13.74 31.03 10.27
C LEU A 301 -12.77 31.85 9.41
N ALA A 302 -12.11 31.20 8.45
CA ALA A 302 -11.13 31.87 7.57
C ALA A 302 -11.79 32.74 6.47
N SER A 303 -12.98 32.39 5.99
CA SER A 303 -13.64 33.14 4.90
C SER A 303 -14.08 34.56 5.30
N GLY A 304 -14.09 34.89 6.60
CA GLY A 304 -14.36 36.23 7.11
C GLY A 304 -13.19 37.20 6.99
N THR A 305 -11.98 36.75 6.65
CA THR A 305 -10.74 37.56 6.75
C THR A 305 -10.19 38.08 5.42
N ASN A 306 -11.04 38.36 4.41
CA ASN A 306 -10.66 38.79 3.05
C ASN A 306 -9.73 37.82 2.26
N VAL A 307 -9.44 36.64 2.79
CA VAL A 307 -8.62 35.63 2.09
C VAL A 307 -9.50 34.80 1.15
N SER A 308 -9.22 34.85 -0.15
CA SER A 308 -9.92 34.03 -1.14
C SER A 308 -9.43 32.58 -1.10
N ALA A 309 -10.27 31.65 -1.56
CA ALA A 309 -9.92 30.24 -1.66
C ALA A 309 -8.76 30.01 -2.65
N GLU A 310 -8.66 30.85 -3.68
CA GLU A 310 -7.62 30.83 -4.69
C GLU A 310 -6.26 31.21 -4.10
N LEU A 311 -6.17 32.34 -3.38
CA LEU A 311 -4.94 32.78 -2.71
C LEU A 311 -4.46 31.72 -1.70
N TYR A 312 -5.39 31.17 -0.92
CA TYR A 312 -5.05 30.12 0.05
C TYR A 312 -4.45 28.86 -0.64
N LYS A 313 -4.98 28.47 -1.82
CA LYS A 313 -4.38 27.36 -2.58
C LYS A 313 -2.97 27.72 -3.06
N GLU A 314 -2.75 28.94 -3.52
CA GLU A 314 -1.42 29.41 -3.97
C GLU A 314 -0.40 29.34 -2.84
N ASP A 315 -0.77 29.78 -1.64
CA ASP A 315 0.06 29.66 -0.44
C ASP A 315 0.38 28.19 -0.12
N MET A 316 -0.63 27.31 -0.15
CA MET A 316 -0.41 25.87 0.04
C MET A 316 0.53 25.27 -1.02
N TYR A 317 0.43 25.71 -2.28
CA TYR A 317 1.31 25.24 -3.36
C TYR A 317 2.73 25.77 -3.22
N ALA A 318 2.92 26.99 -2.72
CA ALA A 318 4.23 27.53 -2.40
C ALA A 318 4.89 26.71 -1.27
N GLU A 319 4.11 26.34 -0.26
CA GLU A 319 4.56 25.52 0.86
C GLU A 319 4.87 24.07 0.44
N PHE A 320 4.06 23.49 -0.46
CA PHE A 320 4.26 22.13 -0.96
C PHE A 320 3.70 21.94 -2.39
N LYS A 321 4.58 22.06 -3.38
CA LYS A 321 4.23 22.07 -4.81
C LYS A 321 3.46 20.84 -5.29
N ASP A 322 3.71 19.66 -4.72
CA ASP A 322 3.05 18.42 -5.15
C ASP A 322 1.53 18.44 -4.93
N LEU A 323 1.03 19.32 -4.05
CA LEU A 323 -0.42 19.50 -3.81
C LEU A 323 -1.19 19.93 -5.06
N GLN A 324 -0.54 20.56 -6.04
CA GLN A 324 -1.16 20.96 -7.32
C GLN A 324 -1.80 19.77 -8.05
N HIS A 325 -1.30 18.56 -7.78
CA HIS A 325 -1.79 17.34 -8.38
C HIS A 325 -3.00 16.74 -7.67
N TYR A 326 -3.41 17.27 -6.51
CA TYR A 326 -4.48 16.70 -5.69
C TYR A 326 -5.64 17.69 -5.56
N PRO A 327 -6.89 17.23 -5.54
CA PRO A 327 -8.05 18.10 -5.35
C PRO A 327 -8.05 18.68 -3.93
N ILE A 328 -8.28 19.99 -3.84
CA ILE A 328 -8.44 20.75 -2.59
C ILE A 328 -9.89 21.23 -2.50
N LEU A 329 -10.59 20.86 -1.43
CA LEU A 329 -11.94 21.33 -1.11
C LEU A 329 -11.92 22.17 0.17
N PHE A 330 -12.64 23.28 0.15
CA PHE A 330 -12.86 24.13 1.31
C PHE A 330 -14.21 23.81 1.92
N VAL A 331 -14.20 23.36 3.17
CA VAL A 331 -15.39 22.83 3.87
C VAL A 331 -15.50 23.40 5.27
N SER A 332 -16.69 23.30 5.84
CA SER A 332 -16.91 23.52 7.26
C SER A 332 -17.72 22.36 7.81
N ALA A 333 -17.07 21.51 8.60
CA ALA A 333 -17.73 20.39 9.27
C ALA A 333 -18.81 20.88 10.25
N LEU A 334 -18.58 22.03 10.90
CA LEU A 334 -19.46 22.62 11.90
C LEU A 334 -20.76 23.14 11.28
N THR A 335 -20.65 24.01 10.26
CA THR A 335 -21.81 24.58 9.55
C THR A 335 -22.37 23.63 8.48
N LYS A 336 -21.71 22.48 8.27
CA LYS A 336 -22.00 21.48 7.22
C LYS A 336 -21.89 22.04 5.80
N ARG A 337 -21.21 23.18 5.60
CA ARG A 337 -21.01 23.81 4.29
C ARG A 337 -20.06 22.96 3.44
N ARG A 338 -20.51 22.62 2.22
CA ARG A 338 -19.77 21.85 1.19
C ARG A 338 -19.30 20.44 1.61
N VAL A 339 -19.82 19.91 2.73
CA VAL A 339 -19.46 18.56 3.20
C VAL A 339 -20.00 17.46 2.28
N SER A 340 -21.15 17.68 1.63
CA SER A 340 -21.75 16.76 0.65
C SER A 340 -20.81 16.41 -0.51
N ASN A 341 -20.02 17.41 -0.95
CA ASN A 341 -19.14 17.28 -2.11
C ASN A 341 -17.88 16.45 -1.79
N VAL A 342 -17.63 16.14 -0.50
CA VAL A 342 -16.45 15.38 -0.08
C VAL A 342 -16.51 13.94 -0.58
N LEU A 343 -17.63 13.24 -0.38
CA LEU A 343 -17.78 11.85 -0.84
C LEU A 343 -17.84 11.79 -2.36
N GLU A 344 -18.51 12.76 -3.00
CA GLU A 344 -18.53 12.89 -4.45
C GLU A 344 -17.11 13.01 -5.02
N LYS A 345 -16.30 13.92 -4.49
CA LYS A 345 -14.93 14.13 -4.99
C LYS A 345 -14.01 12.96 -4.66
N ALA A 346 -14.18 12.35 -3.49
CA ALA A 346 -13.47 11.14 -3.11
C ALA A 346 -13.79 9.99 -4.06
N TRP A 347 -15.07 9.79 -4.38
CA TRP A 347 -15.52 8.76 -5.30
C TRP A 347 -15.01 8.99 -6.72
N GLU A 348 -15.12 10.21 -7.25
CA GLU A 348 -14.56 10.59 -8.56
C GLU A 348 -13.07 10.24 -8.63
N THR A 349 -12.30 10.66 -7.60
CA THR A 349 -10.86 10.38 -7.51
C THR A 349 -10.56 8.89 -7.42
N PHE A 350 -11.37 8.13 -6.68
CA PHE A 350 -11.25 6.68 -6.57
C PHE A 350 -11.51 5.96 -7.90
N THR A 351 -12.54 6.38 -8.64
CA THR A 351 -12.92 5.73 -9.90
C THR A 351 -11.99 6.03 -11.06
N LYS A 352 -11.33 7.20 -11.09
CA LYS A 352 -10.42 7.60 -12.18
C LYS A 352 -9.28 6.61 -12.47
N GLN A 353 -8.95 5.74 -11.52
CA GLN A 353 -7.82 4.82 -11.64
C GLN A 353 -8.23 3.35 -11.84
N LYS A 354 -9.45 3.09 -12.30
CA LYS A 354 -9.96 1.70 -12.46
C LYS A 354 -9.52 1.03 -13.77
N GLU A 355 -8.93 1.75 -14.72
CA GLU A 355 -8.53 1.18 -16.00
C GLU A 355 -7.03 1.38 -16.27
N LYS A 356 -6.42 0.35 -16.86
CA LYS A 356 -5.02 0.38 -17.28
C LYS A 356 -4.93 1.20 -18.58
N LEU A 357 -4.08 2.22 -18.59
CA LEU A 357 -3.78 2.98 -19.80
C LEU A 357 -3.09 2.07 -20.81
N SER A 358 -3.53 2.12 -22.06
CA SER A 358 -2.99 1.25 -23.10
C SER A 358 -1.53 1.61 -23.39
N THR A 359 -0.69 0.60 -23.63
CA THR A 359 0.71 0.82 -24.01
C THR A 359 0.82 1.65 -25.28
N LYS A 360 -0.14 1.53 -26.21
CA LYS A 360 -0.20 2.33 -27.42
C LYS A 360 -0.36 3.83 -27.11
N ASP A 361 -1.35 4.19 -26.30
CA ASP A 361 -1.63 5.60 -25.97
C ASP A 361 -0.48 6.22 -25.18
N LEU A 362 0.11 5.44 -24.26
CA LEU A 362 1.28 5.88 -23.51
C LEU A 362 2.49 6.14 -24.43
N ASN A 363 2.72 5.32 -25.45
CA ASN A 363 3.83 5.54 -26.38
C ASN A 363 3.59 6.73 -27.32
N VAL A 364 2.35 6.94 -27.79
CA VAL A 364 1.98 8.16 -28.52
C VAL A 364 2.22 9.40 -27.65
N TRP A 365 1.86 9.32 -26.36
CA TRP A 365 2.08 10.40 -25.40
C TRP A 365 3.58 10.69 -25.18
N ILE A 366 4.40 9.67 -24.91
CA ILE A 366 5.83 9.89 -24.59
C ILE A 366 6.58 10.46 -25.79
N GLU A 367 6.25 10.02 -27.01
CA GLU A 367 6.83 10.57 -28.24
C GLU A 367 6.53 12.06 -28.38
N LYS A 368 5.28 12.47 -28.13
CA LYS A 368 4.87 13.88 -28.15
C LYS A 368 5.58 14.69 -27.06
N ALA A 369 5.67 14.17 -25.84
CA ALA A 369 6.35 14.84 -24.72
C ALA A 369 7.85 15.03 -25.01
N VAL A 370 8.54 13.97 -25.46
CA VAL A 370 9.95 14.00 -25.82
C VAL A 370 10.22 14.95 -27.00
N LYS A 371 9.32 15.00 -27.99
CA LYS A 371 9.44 15.92 -29.12
C LYS A 371 9.31 17.38 -28.70
N ASN A 372 8.36 17.69 -27.80
CA ASN A 372 8.14 19.04 -27.31
C ASN A 372 9.27 19.52 -26.41
N TYR A 373 9.80 18.64 -25.56
CA TYR A 373 10.92 18.95 -24.68
C TYR A 373 11.89 17.75 -24.63
N PRO A 374 12.94 17.75 -25.45
CA PRO A 374 13.89 16.64 -25.52
C PRO A 374 14.66 16.44 -24.20
N PRO A 375 14.99 15.18 -23.82
CA PRO A 375 15.85 14.91 -22.66
C PRO A 375 17.22 15.59 -22.84
N PRO A 376 17.70 16.36 -21.85
CA PRO A 376 19.02 16.99 -21.93
C PRO A 376 20.12 15.93 -21.94
N ALA A 377 21.17 16.14 -22.73
CA ALA A 377 22.37 15.32 -22.66
C ALA A 377 23.02 15.49 -21.29
N THR A 378 23.36 14.38 -20.64
CA THR A 378 23.95 14.38 -19.30
C THR A 378 25.26 13.60 -19.37
N GLN A 379 26.35 14.18 -18.85
CA GLN A 379 27.70 13.59 -18.92
C GLN A 379 28.12 13.22 -20.36
N GLY A 380 27.81 14.09 -21.34
CA GLY A 380 28.13 13.86 -22.75
C GLY A 380 27.33 12.74 -23.43
N LYS A 381 26.37 12.11 -22.73
CA LYS A 381 25.53 11.03 -23.26
C LYS A 381 24.16 11.55 -23.68
N SER A 382 23.77 11.25 -24.92
CA SER A 382 22.42 11.51 -25.41
C SER A 382 21.43 10.49 -24.81
N ILE A 383 20.45 10.99 -24.06
CA ILE A 383 19.41 10.19 -23.42
C ILE A 383 18.27 9.99 -24.40
N LYS A 384 17.90 8.73 -24.63
CA LYS A 384 16.75 8.34 -25.45
C LYS A 384 15.78 7.55 -24.59
N ILE A 385 14.52 7.95 -24.60
CA ILE A 385 13.40 7.16 -24.04
C ILE A 385 12.82 6.37 -25.21
N LYS A 386 12.87 5.04 -25.12
CA LYS A 386 12.51 4.12 -26.20
C LYS A 386 11.02 3.84 -26.21
N PHE A 387 10.47 3.50 -25.05
CA PHE A 387 9.05 3.24 -24.88
C PHE A 387 8.65 3.35 -23.40
N VAL A 388 7.34 3.39 -23.18
CA VAL A 388 6.70 3.40 -21.87
C VAL A 388 5.60 2.36 -21.80
N GLU A 389 5.40 1.74 -20.65
CA GLU A 389 4.24 0.91 -20.36
C GLU A 389 3.77 1.11 -18.92
N GLN A 390 2.46 0.95 -18.69
CA GLN A 390 1.94 0.85 -17.33
C GLN A 390 2.12 -0.57 -16.83
N VAL A 391 2.85 -0.71 -15.74
CA VAL A 391 3.26 -2.00 -15.20
C VAL A 391 2.47 -2.37 -13.94
N GLN A 392 2.03 -1.38 -13.16
CA GLN A 392 1.10 -1.57 -12.04
C GLN A 392 -0.11 -0.66 -12.19
N GLN A 393 -1.28 -1.13 -11.73
CA GLN A 393 -2.53 -0.38 -11.82
C GLN A 393 -2.74 0.59 -10.65
N SER A 394 -2.53 0.13 -9.41
CA SER A 394 -2.80 0.91 -8.19
C SER A 394 -1.74 0.68 -7.10
N PRO A 395 -0.95 1.72 -6.72
CA PRO A 395 -0.69 2.95 -7.49
C PRO A 395 -0.25 2.65 -8.92
N PRO A 396 -0.47 3.56 -9.88
CA PRO A 396 -0.04 3.36 -11.24
C PRO A 396 1.47 3.59 -11.33
N ILE A 397 2.17 2.53 -11.74
CA ILE A 397 3.61 2.59 -12.01
C ILE A 397 3.79 2.52 -13.52
N PHE A 398 4.53 3.47 -14.06
CA PHE A 398 4.88 3.55 -15.47
C PHE A 398 6.36 3.23 -15.64
N ALA A 399 6.69 2.15 -16.34
CA ALA A 399 8.07 1.81 -16.65
C ALA A 399 8.53 2.60 -17.88
N LEU A 400 9.55 3.44 -17.70
CA LEU A 400 10.21 4.18 -18.78
C LEU A 400 11.49 3.45 -19.16
N PHE A 401 11.56 2.98 -20.39
CA PHE A 401 12.74 2.28 -20.92
C PHE A 401 13.64 3.28 -21.64
N SER A 402 14.88 3.38 -21.18
CA SER A 402 15.86 4.32 -21.73
C SER A 402 17.22 3.67 -21.91
N ASN A 403 18.03 4.20 -22.84
CA ASN A 403 19.42 3.79 -22.99
C ASN A 403 20.28 4.10 -21.75
N TYR A 404 19.97 5.19 -21.03
CA TYR A 404 20.68 5.64 -19.82
C TYR A 404 19.70 6.07 -18.72
N PRO A 405 18.96 5.13 -18.10
CA PRO A 405 17.93 5.45 -17.12
C PRO A 405 18.46 6.24 -15.92
N LYS A 406 19.67 5.91 -15.43
CA LYS A 406 20.32 6.59 -14.29
C LYS A 406 20.72 8.03 -14.59
N LEU A 407 20.75 8.44 -15.87
CA LEU A 407 21.13 9.79 -16.28
C LEU A 407 19.91 10.70 -16.52
N ILE A 408 18.68 10.18 -16.44
CA ILE A 408 17.48 11.00 -16.57
C ILE A 408 17.37 11.88 -15.32
N SER A 409 17.40 13.20 -15.51
CA SER A 409 17.34 14.15 -14.40
C SER A 409 15.98 14.15 -13.71
N ILE A 410 15.97 14.47 -12.41
CA ILE A 410 14.74 14.58 -11.62
C ILE A 410 13.82 15.67 -12.20
N GLN A 411 14.39 16.75 -12.72
CA GLN A 411 13.63 17.82 -13.37
C GLN A 411 12.90 17.31 -14.61
N TYR A 412 13.57 16.48 -15.42
CA TYR A 412 12.96 15.90 -16.62
C TYR A 412 11.87 14.87 -16.25
N LEU A 413 12.08 14.05 -15.22
CA LEU A 413 11.04 13.17 -14.69
C LEU A 413 9.83 13.95 -14.20
N ARG A 414 10.03 15.10 -13.56
CA ARG A 414 8.95 15.98 -13.09
C ARG A 414 8.17 16.57 -14.28
N TYR A 415 8.86 16.93 -15.36
CA TYR A 415 8.22 17.34 -16.61
C TYR A 415 7.32 16.22 -17.17
N LEU A 416 7.86 15.01 -17.34
CA LEU A 416 7.09 13.86 -17.82
C LEU A 416 5.91 13.53 -16.89
N HIS A 417 6.12 13.65 -15.58
CA HIS A 417 5.09 13.41 -14.57
C HIS A 417 3.92 14.38 -14.75
N ASN A 418 4.19 15.66 -14.97
CA ASN A 418 3.16 16.68 -15.19
C ASN A 418 2.42 16.45 -16.51
N GLN A 419 3.16 16.19 -17.59
CA GLN A 419 2.56 15.92 -18.90
C GLN A 419 1.68 14.67 -18.91
N LEU A 420 2.06 13.63 -18.17
CA LEU A 420 1.25 12.41 -18.06
C LEU A 420 -0.06 12.70 -17.34
N ARG A 421 -0.01 13.49 -16.26
CA ARG A 421 -1.21 13.87 -15.50
C ARG A 421 -2.19 14.68 -16.30
N GLU A 422 -1.69 15.65 -17.07
CA GLU A 422 -2.51 16.49 -17.94
C GLU A 422 -3.16 15.68 -19.06
N SER A 423 -2.40 14.76 -19.68
CA SER A 423 -2.88 14.01 -20.85
C SER A 423 -3.93 12.95 -20.52
N PHE A 424 -3.90 12.41 -19.31
CA PHE A 424 -4.75 11.28 -18.90
C PHE A 424 -5.64 11.59 -17.67
N ASP A 425 -5.82 12.88 -17.33
CA ASP A 425 -6.62 13.35 -16.18
C ASP A 425 -6.34 12.60 -14.86
N LEU A 426 -5.06 12.42 -14.53
CA LEU A 426 -4.64 11.66 -13.34
C LEU A 426 -4.63 12.52 -12.06
N LYS A 427 -5.51 13.52 -11.95
CA LYS A 427 -5.60 14.39 -10.78
C LYS A 427 -6.10 13.62 -9.55
N GLY A 428 -5.44 13.80 -8.40
CA GLY A 428 -5.73 13.10 -7.15
C GLY A 428 -5.07 11.72 -7.02
N ILE A 429 -4.46 11.21 -8.10
CA ILE A 429 -3.80 9.91 -8.14
C ILE A 429 -2.30 10.09 -7.93
N THR A 430 -1.68 9.34 -7.03
CA THR A 430 -0.21 9.30 -6.97
C THR A 430 0.33 8.43 -8.10
N ILE A 431 1.25 8.94 -8.93
CA ILE A 431 1.88 8.19 -10.02
C ILE A 431 3.37 7.97 -9.71
N LYS A 432 3.94 6.86 -10.18
CA LYS A 432 5.38 6.57 -10.04
C LYS A 432 5.99 6.20 -11.40
N PHE A 433 7.20 6.66 -11.65
CA PHE A 433 8.02 6.16 -12.76
C PHE A 433 9.03 5.14 -12.25
N SER A 434 9.14 4.02 -12.97
CA SER A 434 10.21 3.04 -12.82
C SER A 434 11.15 3.19 -14.01
N LEU A 435 12.42 3.54 -13.78
CA LEU A 435 13.39 3.75 -14.86
C LEU A 435 14.11 2.44 -15.16
N ARG A 436 14.03 1.99 -16.41
CA ARG A 436 14.60 0.72 -16.85
C ARG A 436 15.58 0.93 -17.97
N LYS A 437 16.62 0.09 -18.00
CA LYS A 437 17.55 0.04 -19.12
C LYS A 437 16.86 -0.71 -20.26
N GLY A 438 16.81 -0.09 -21.44
CA GLY A 438 16.17 -0.64 -22.62
C GLY A 438 17.00 -0.46 -23.86
#